data_AF-A0A4Y2S053-F1
#
_entry.id   AF-A0A4Y2S053-F1
#
_cell.length_a   1.000
_cell.length_b   1.000
_cell.length_c   1.000
_cell.angle_alpha   90.00
_cell.angle_beta   90.00
_cell.angle_gamma   90.00
#
_symmetry.space_group_name_H-M   'P 1'
#
loop_
_entity.id
_entity.type
_entity.pdbx_description
1 polymer ?
#
loop_
_entity_poly.entity_id
_entity_poly.type
_entity_poly.pdbx_seq_one_letter_code
_entity_poly.pdbx_strand_id
1 'polypeptide(L)'
;YKLSTVANEFYSKRSGLFRKIYYGAIEPYLLFGVGAWGNRLKLKKIRDSLNSLQRRPLIKITKAYRTISTEALQVIAGIVPLDIKAKGVFGKFLLTTINNDIKFGSKIFKWEDYETRLDPHNIHPADNISISYDKHKPSGDEIEIYTDGSKINDQVGAAIVVFYYNAEIFNRTIRLSDFATVYQAEVTGIQMALEFIYTIGPWNKINLYTDSLSVLEALNTFKTSKQEILAIKNDILEMSKEKSITLHWIPAHTGIQGNETADSYAKKATTKPYIEKIPKKSFKQLKNAISNVQIQIWQERWASPTTKNGRHTEKLIPAVSIHTKKFSHFIVQFLSGHGRFPAYFVRFGRSLNIKCPCGAVGDTLHYVVNCPFTEKYAKKLIYDKDNLSTILNREENLGLLHSIYQEVNNLVPQV
;
A
#
# COMPACT_ATOMS: atom_id res chain seq x y z
N TYR A 1 -9.26 -4.43 -40.18
CA TYR A 1 -8.65 -4.91 -38.92
C TYR A 1 -9.39 -4.32 -37.73
N LYS A 2 -10.06 -5.11 -36.88
CA LYS A 2 -10.72 -4.57 -35.68
C LYS A 2 -9.65 -4.14 -34.68
N LEU A 3 -9.76 -2.92 -34.16
CA LEU A 3 -8.86 -2.39 -33.12
C LEU A 3 -8.73 -3.35 -31.91
N SER A 4 -9.81 -4.09 -31.62
CA SER A 4 -9.87 -5.12 -30.58
C SER A 4 -8.93 -6.31 -30.83
N THR A 5 -8.71 -6.69 -32.09
CA THR A 5 -7.80 -7.79 -32.46
C THR A 5 -6.34 -7.35 -32.31
N VAL A 6 -5.99 -6.16 -32.81
CA VAL A 6 -4.64 -5.58 -32.68
C VAL A 6 -4.30 -5.33 -31.21
N ALA A 7 -5.23 -4.77 -30.44
CA ALA A 7 -5.07 -4.61 -29.00
C ALA A 7 -4.90 -5.96 -28.30
N ASN A 8 -5.69 -6.98 -28.67
CA ASN A 8 -5.54 -8.30 -28.07
C ASN A 8 -4.17 -8.91 -28.38
N GLU A 9 -3.66 -8.82 -29.61
CA GLU A 9 -2.33 -9.32 -29.97
C GLU A 9 -1.19 -8.54 -29.30
N PHE A 10 -1.29 -7.21 -29.25
CA PHE A 10 -0.26 -6.35 -28.67
C PHE A 10 -0.16 -6.52 -27.14
N TYR A 11 -1.31 -6.53 -26.45
CA TYR A 11 -1.33 -6.60 -24.99
C TYR A 11 -1.23 -8.02 -24.44
N SER A 12 -1.69 -9.06 -25.16
CA SER A 12 -1.55 -10.46 -24.71
C SER A 12 -0.09 -10.93 -24.69
N LYS A 13 0.75 -10.41 -25.59
CA LYS A 13 2.19 -10.75 -25.63
C LYS A 13 2.96 -10.13 -24.46
N ARG A 14 2.52 -8.97 -23.94
CA ARG A 14 3.17 -8.19 -22.87
C ARG A 14 2.41 -8.28 -21.53
N SER A 15 2.56 -9.40 -20.81
CA SER A 15 1.89 -9.64 -19.52
C SER A 15 2.10 -8.53 -18.47
N GLY A 16 3.30 -7.94 -18.42
CA GLY A 16 3.60 -6.81 -17.54
C GLY A 16 2.79 -5.55 -17.87
N LEU A 17 2.56 -5.26 -19.16
CA LEU A 17 1.74 -4.12 -19.59
C LEU A 17 0.27 -4.37 -19.28
N PHE A 18 -0.22 -5.59 -19.53
CA PHE A 18 -1.60 -5.94 -19.21
C PHE A 18 -1.90 -5.88 -17.70
N ARG A 19 -0.93 -6.25 -16.85
CA ARG A 19 -1.04 -6.05 -15.39
C ARG A 19 -1.17 -4.57 -15.01
N LYS A 20 -0.43 -3.68 -15.67
CA LYS A 20 -0.58 -2.22 -15.46
C LYS A 20 -1.99 -1.75 -15.85
N ILE A 21 -2.53 -2.24 -16.96
CA ILE A 21 -3.91 -1.94 -17.39
C ILE A 21 -4.93 -2.48 -16.37
N TYR A 22 -4.70 -3.67 -15.83
CA TYR A 22 -5.57 -4.24 -14.80
C TYR A 22 -5.68 -3.30 -13.58
N TYR A 23 -4.55 -2.86 -13.03
CA TYR A 23 -4.57 -1.95 -11.87
C TYR A 23 -4.95 -0.51 -12.20
N GLY A 24 -4.59 -0.02 -13.40
CA GLY A 24 -4.82 1.38 -13.80
C GLY A 24 -6.23 1.65 -14.32
N ALA A 25 -6.91 0.64 -14.88
CA ALA A 25 -8.20 0.82 -15.53
C ALA A 25 -9.26 -0.21 -15.09
N ILE A 26 -8.96 -1.51 -15.18
CA ILE A 26 -9.98 -2.55 -14.98
C ILE A 26 -10.44 -2.63 -13.52
N GLU A 27 -9.50 -2.74 -12.57
CA GLU A 27 -9.82 -2.82 -11.14
C GLU A 27 -10.55 -1.55 -10.66
N PRO A 28 -10.08 -0.31 -10.95
CA PRO A 28 -10.82 0.90 -10.59
C PRO A 28 -12.23 0.96 -11.18
N TYR A 29 -12.39 0.57 -12.44
CA TYR A 29 -13.71 0.55 -13.10
C TYR A 29 -14.66 -0.43 -12.42
N LEU A 30 -14.20 -1.65 -12.11
CA LEU A 30 -15.01 -2.67 -11.44
C LEU A 30 -15.37 -2.29 -10.00
N LEU A 31 -14.51 -1.52 -9.32
CA LEU A 31 -14.71 -1.09 -7.94
C LEU A 31 -15.36 0.29 -7.83
N PHE A 32 -15.71 0.91 -8.98
CA PHE A 32 -16.40 2.18 -9.00
C PHE A 32 -17.75 2.08 -8.28
N GLY A 33 -18.07 3.11 -7.50
CA GLY A 33 -19.32 3.16 -6.74
C GLY A 33 -19.46 2.11 -5.64
N VAL A 34 -18.38 1.46 -5.20
CA VAL A 34 -18.47 0.43 -4.14
C VAL A 34 -19.09 0.94 -2.85
N GLY A 35 -19.06 2.26 -2.58
CA GLY A 35 -19.80 2.86 -1.48
C GLY A 35 -21.32 2.63 -1.56
N ALA A 36 -21.89 2.59 -2.77
CA ALA A 36 -23.33 2.39 -2.99
C ALA A 36 -23.76 0.91 -2.91
N TRP A 37 -22.91 -0.02 -3.37
CA TRP A 37 -23.27 -1.44 -3.48
C TRP A 37 -22.50 -2.37 -2.51
N GLY A 38 -21.56 -1.84 -1.74
CA GLY A 38 -20.65 -2.61 -0.87
C GLY A 38 -21.36 -3.42 0.22
N ASN A 39 -22.53 -2.97 0.69
CA ASN A 39 -23.37 -3.72 1.63
C ASN A 39 -23.80 -5.11 1.10
N ARG A 40 -23.76 -5.32 -0.22
CA ARG A 40 -24.07 -6.59 -0.87
C ARG A 40 -22.87 -7.53 -1.03
N LEU A 41 -21.66 -7.13 -0.63
CA LEU A 41 -20.44 -7.96 -0.71
C LEU A 41 -20.47 -9.24 0.15
N LYS A 42 -21.44 -9.35 1.07
CA LYS A 42 -21.71 -10.58 1.83
C LYS A 42 -22.36 -11.68 0.97
N LEU A 43 -23.05 -11.30 -0.10
CA LEU A 43 -23.80 -12.23 -0.95
C LEU A 43 -22.85 -13.06 -1.82
N LYS A 44 -23.04 -14.38 -1.81
CA LYS A 44 -22.26 -15.31 -2.64
C LYS A 44 -22.30 -14.94 -4.13
N LYS A 45 -23.48 -14.56 -4.65
CA LYS A 45 -23.65 -14.14 -6.05
C LYS A 45 -22.74 -12.98 -6.44
N ILE A 46 -22.55 -11.99 -5.56
CA ILE A 46 -21.66 -10.84 -5.85
C ILE A 46 -20.20 -11.27 -5.86
N ARG A 47 -19.80 -12.10 -4.89
CA ARG A 47 -18.46 -12.70 -4.84
C ARG A 47 -18.14 -13.47 -6.13
N ASP A 48 -19.06 -14.33 -6.56
CA ASP A 48 -18.88 -15.18 -7.74
C ASP A 48 -18.79 -14.32 -9.03
N SER A 49 -19.63 -13.28 -9.15
CA SER A 49 -19.55 -12.32 -10.26
C SER A 49 -18.21 -11.58 -10.30
N LEU A 50 -17.72 -11.07 -9.17
CA LEU A 50 -16.42 -10.38 -9.10
C LEU A 50 -15.26 -11.31 -9.49
N ASN A 51 -15.27 -12.54 -8.99
CA ASN A 51 -14.27 -13.54 -9.36
C ASN A 51 -14.33 -13.91 -10.85
N SER A 52 -15.52 -14.03 -11.43
CA SER A 52 -15.70 -14.29 -12.86
C SER A 52 -15.15 -13.13 -13.73
N LEU A 53 -15.41 -11.88 -13.31
CA LEU A 53 -14.88 -10.70 -13.99
C LEU A 53 -13.36 -10.59 -13.87
N GLN A 54 -12.79 -10.88 -12.69
CA GLN A 54 -11.34 -10.87 -12.47
C GLN A 54 -10.62 -12.01 -13.20
N ARG A 55 -11.27 -13.16 -13.38
CA ARG A 55 -10.67 -14.33 -14.05
C ARG A 55 -10.14 -14.00 -15.45
N ARG A 56 -10.89 -13.23 -16.24
CA ARG A 56 -10.54 -12.89 -17.63
C ARG A 56 -9.19 -12.18 -17.75
N PRO A 57 -8.93 -11.07 -17.02
CA PRO A 57 -7.62 -10.44 -17.04
C PRO A 57 -6.53 -11.33 -16.44
N LEU A 58 -6.81 -12.13 -15.40
CA LEU A 58 -5.80 -13.00 -14.80
C LEU A 58 -5.27 -14.07 -15.77
N ILE A 59 -6.13 -14.67 -16.59
CA ILE A 59 -5.71 -15.60 -17.66
C ILE A 59 -4.72 -14.93 -18.60
N LYS A 60 -4.96 -13.67 -19.00
CA LYS A 60 -4.05 -12.92 -19.88
C LYS A 60 -2.73 -12.56 -19.21
N ILE A 61 -2.77 -12.16 -17.93
CA ILE A 61 -1.57 -11.81 -17.14
C ILE A 61 -0.65 -13.01 -16.98
N THR A 62 -1.22 -14.16 -16.67
CA THR A 62 -0.50 -15.41 -16.42
C THR A 62 -0.23 -16.22 -17.69
N LYS A 63 -0.87 -15.86 -18.81
CA LYS A 63 -0.91 -16.64 -20.06
C LYS A 63 -1.46 -18.06 -19.84
N ALA A 64 -2.17 -18.32 -18.75
CA ALA A 64 -2.48 -19.67 -18.32
C ALA A 64 -3.60 -20.33 -19.16
N TYR A 65 -3.72 -21.66 -19.06
CA TYR A 65 -4.83 -22.39 -19.65
C TYR A 65 -6.18 -21.94 -19.06
N ARG A 66 -7.20 -21.84 -19.92
CA ARG A 66 -8.58 -21.44 -19.52
C ARG A 66 -9.25 -22.37 -18.51
N THR A 67 -8.68 -23.56 -18.28
CA THR A 67 -9.18 -24.59 -17.36
C THR A 67 -8.64 -24.44 -15.93
N ILE A 68 -7.64 -23.58 -15.70
CA ILE A 68 -7.03 -23.37 -14.37
C ILE A 68 -8.00 -22.61 -13.48
N SER A 69 -8.13 -22.97 -12.20
CA SER A 69 -9.09 -22.31 -11.31
C SER A 69 -8.78 -20.83 -11.06
N THR A 70 -9.78 -20.04 -10.68
CA THR A 70 -9.58 -18.59 -10.46
C THR A 70 -8.68 -18.34 -9.25
N GLU A 71 -8.78 -19.19 -8.23
CA GLU A 71 -7.96 -19.15 -7.02
C GLU A 71 -6.48 -19.33 -7.34
N ALA A 72 -6.14 -20.35 -8.15
CA ALA A 72 -4.77 -20.57 -8.60
C ALA A 72 -4.26 -19.40 -9.46
N LEU A 73 -5.10 -18.85 -10.33
CA LEU A 73 -4.74 -17.69 -11.14
C LEU A 73 -4.42 -16.45 -10.30
N GLN A 74 -5.20 -16.19 -9.24
CA GLN A 74 -4.96 -15.08 -8.30
C GLN A 74 -3.58 -15.22 -7.65
N VAL A 75 -3.23 -16.44 -7.20
CA VAL A 75 -1.94 -16.73 -6.54
C VAL A 75 -0.77 -16.64 -7.52
N ILE A 76 -0.86 -17.30 -8.67
CA ILE A 76 0.20 -17.27 -9.71
C ILE A 76 0.42 -15.84 -10.21
N ALA A 77 -0.65 -15.06 -10.37
CA ALA A 77 -0.53 -13.66 -10.79
C ALA A 77 -0.02 -12.75 -9.66
N GLY A 78 -0.08 -13.16 -8.40
CA GLY A 78 0.13 -12.28 -7.26
C GLY A 78 -0.86 -11.12 -7.22
N ILE A 79 -2.16 -11.42 -7.39
CA ILE A 79 -3.24 -10.43 -7.39
C ILE A 79 -4.30 -10.87 -6.37
N VAL A 80 -4.58 -9.99 -5.41
CA VAL A 80 -5.61 -10.19 -4.37
C VAL A 80 -6.96 -10.50 -5.02
N PRO A 81 -7.73 -11.48 -4.50
CA PRO A 81 -9.08 -11.76 -4.99
C PRO A 81 -9.96 -10.51 -5.01
N LEU A 82 -10.65 -10.26 -6.13
CA LEU A 82 -11.38 -9.00 -6.33
C LEU A 82 -12.47 -8.78 -5.28
N ASP A 83 -13.08 -9.84 -4.77
CA ASP A 83 -14.07 -9.75 -3.68
C ASP A 83 -13.44 -9.28 -2.36
N ILE A 84 -12.23 -9.73 -2.05
CA ILE A 84 -11.46 -9.26 -0.88
C ILE A 84 -10.99 -7.82 -1.11
N LYS A 85 -10.57 -7.50 -2.33
CA LYS A 85 -10.18 -6.16 -2.73
C LYS A 85 -11.34 -5.17 -2.53
N ALA A 86 -12.52 -5.52 -3.04
CA ALA A 86 -13.74 -4.72 -2.93
C ALA A 86 -14.12 -4.46 -1.47
N LYS A 87 -14.04 -5.46 -0.59
CA LYS A 87 -14.31 -5.29 0.85
C LYS A 87 -13.38 -4.27 1.52
N GLY A 88 -12.09 -4.28 1.18
CA GLY A 88 -11.16 -3.29 1.72
C GLY A 88 -11.39 -1.88 1.17
N VAL A 89 -11.76 -1.74 -0.11
CA VAL A 89 -12.13 -0.42 -0.67
C VAL A 89 -13.42 0.10 -0.04
N PHE A 90 -14.42 -0.78 0.17
CA PHE A 90 -15.65 -0.45 0.87
C PHE A 90 -15.39 -0.04 2.33
N GLY A 91 -14.59 -0.82 3.05
CA GLY A 91 -14.21 -0.50 4.43
C GLY A 91 -13.52 0.87 4.55
N LYS A 92 -12.60 1.17 3.62
CA LYS A 92 -11.98 2.49 3.56
C LYS A 92 -13.03 3.60 3.35
N PHE A 93 -13.97 3.41 2.43
CA PHE A 93 -15.06 4.38 2.22
C PHE A 93 -15.88 4.60 3.49
N LEU A 94 -16.23 3.53 4.22
CA LEU A 94 -16.94 3.65 5.50
C LEU A 94 -16.15 4.45 6.53
N LEU A 95 -14.85 4.19 6.66
CA LEU A 95 -13.98 4.88 7.62
C LEU A 95 -13.75 6.35 7.27
N THR A 96 -13.51 6.67 5.99
CA THR A 96 -12.99 8.00 5.60
C THR A 96 -14.05 8.96 5.08
N THR A 97 -15.24 8.46 4.77
CA THR A 97 -16.32 9.25 4.15
C THR A 97 -17.61 9.17 4.95
N ILE A 98 -17.95 7.98 5.48
CA ILE A 98 -19.15 7.81 6.30
C ILE A 98 -18.86 7.98 7.80
N ASN A 99 -17.58 7.99 8.20
CA ASN A 99 -17.13 8.05 9.59
C ASN A 99 -17.75 6.92 10.44
N ASN A 100 -17.65 5.69 9.93
CA ASN A 100 -18.17 4.51 10.60
C ASN A 100 -17.07 3.47 10.86
N ASP A 101 -17.08 2.91 12.05
CA ASP A 101 -16.20 1.83 12.46
C ASP A 101 -16.46 0.57 11.65
N ILE A 102 -15.40 -0.19 11.38
CA ILE A 102 -15.51 -1.45 10.65
C ILE A 102 -14.76 -2.57 11.35
N LYS A 103 -15.32 -3.77 11.25
CA LYS A 103 -14.59 -5.02 11.47
C LYS A 103 -14.19 -5.61 10.13
N PHE A 104 -12.88 -5.74 9.90
CA PHE A 104 -12.35 -6.33 8.68
C PHE A 104 -11.32 -7.42 9.03
N GLY A 105 -11.62 -8.66 8.62
CA GLY A 105 -10.92 -9.83 9.12
C GLY A 105 -11.08 -9.94 10.64
N SER A 106 -9.97 -10.14 11.35
CA SER A 106 -9.91 -10.15 12.81
C SER A 106 -9.73 -8.76 13.44
N LYS A 107 -9.50 -7.71 12.64
CA LYS A 107 -9.20 -6.36 13.13
C LYS A 107 -10.43 -5.46 13.16
N ILE A 108 -10.49 -4.62 14.19
CA ILE A 108 -11.43 -3.50 14.30
C ILE A 108 -10.67 -2.23 13.91
N PHE A 109 -11.28 -1.43 13.04
CA PHE A 109 -10.79 -0.13 12.64
C PHE A 109 -11.78 0.90 13.14
N LYS A 110 -11.31 1.83 13.96
CA LYS A 110 -12.08 3.00 14.38
C LYS A 110 -11.89 4.11 13.36
N TRP A 111 -12.94 4.83 13.00
CA TRP A 111 -12.82 5.91 12.03
C TRP A 111 -12.00 7.10 12.59
N GLU A 112 -12.14 7.37 13.88
CA GLU A 112 -11.45 8.47 14.61
C GLU A 112 -9.92 8.35 14.58
N ASP A 113 -9.40 7.13 14.48
CA ASP A 113 -7.98 6.83 14.39
C ASP A 113 -7.32 7.36 13.11
N TYR A 114 -8.09 7.70 12.07
CA TYR A 114 -7.57 8.01 10.74
C TYR A 114 -7.96 9.41 10.29
N GLU A 115 -7.11 10.00 9.45
CA GLU A 115 -7.42 11.24 8.76
C GLU A 115 -8.72 11.08 7.94
N THR A 116 -9.61 12.06 8.07
CA THR A 116 -10.81 12.20 7.25
C THR A 116 -10.57 13.28 6.21
N ARG A 117 -11.22 13.16 5.05
CA ARG A 117 -11.18 14.24 4.05
C ARG A 117 -12.32 15.19 4.33
N LEU A 118 -11.98 16.46 4.47
CA LEU A 118 -12.95 17.51 4.24
C LEU A 118 -13.20 17.58 2.74
N ASP A 119 -14.46 17.66 2.35
CA ASP A 119 -14.81 18.03 0.98
C ASP A 119 -14.55 19.54 0.84
N PRO A 120 -13.56 19.97 0.03
CA PRO A 120 -13.27 21.38 -0.13
C PRO A 120 -14.43 22.17 -0.74
N HIS A 121 -15.39 21.50 -1.38
CA HIS A 121 -16.59 22.11 -1.94
C HIS A 121 -17.69 22.37 -0.91
N ASN A 122 -17.58 21.77 0.28
CA ASN A 122 -18.49 22.06 1.39
C ASN A 122 -18.10 23.35 2.14
N ILE A 123 -16.93 23.93 1.86
CA ILE A 123 -16.48 25.20 2.42
C ILE A 123 -16.89 26.32 1.45
N HIS A 124 -17.62 27.31 1.94
CA HIS A 124 -18.03 28.44 1.12
C HIS A 124 -16.79 29.15 0.55
N PRO A 125 -16.78 29.58 -0.73
CA PRO A 125 -15.61 30.22 -1.34
C PRO A 125 -15.06 31.42 -0.55
N ALA A 126 -15.92 32.20 0.10
CA ALA A 126 -15.50 33.34 0.93
C ALA A 126 -14.83 32.93 2.26
N ASP A 127 -15.05 31.70 2.72
CA ASP A 127 -14.46 31.16 3.95
C ASP A 127 -13.12 30.46 3.67
N ASN A 128 -12.64 30.47 2.42
CA ASN A 128 -11.32 29.94 2.10
C ASN A 128 -10.27 31.01 2.37
N ILE A 129 -9.35 30.70 3.28
CA ILE A 129 -8.27 31.61 3.66
C ILE A 129 -6.94 31.08 3.14
N SER A 130 -6.07 31.98 2.69
CA SER A 130 -4.65 31.73 2.54
C SER A 130 -3.87 32.44 3.63
N ILE A 131 -2.93 31.73 4.26
CA ILE A 131 -1.96 32.33 5.18
C ILE A 131 -0.64 32.45 4.43
N SER A 132 -0.26 33.68 4.12
CA SER A 132 1.02 33.98 3.47
C SER A 132 2.19 33.80 4.43
N TYR A 133 3.35 33.51 3.86
CA TYR A 133 4.63 33.50 4.57
C TYR A 133 5.69 34.15 3.69
N ASP A 134 6.78 34.60 4.29
CA ASP A 134 7.92 35.17 3.56
C ASP A 134 9.23 34.45 3.92
N LYS A 135 10.37 35.02 3.53
CA LYS A 135 11.72 34.46 3.76
C LYS A 135 12.63 35.44 4.50
N HIS A 136 12.06 36.39 5.25
CA HIS A 136 12.84 37.31 6.06
C HIS A 136 13.61 36.53 7.13
N LYS A 137 14.86 36.94 7.34
CA LYS A 137 15.69 36.38 8.40
C LYS A 137 15.25 36.94 9.76
N PRO A 138 15.51 36.20 10.85
CA PRO A 138 15.37 36.72 12.20
C PRO A 138 16.15 38.02 12.40
N SER A 139 15.54 39.01 13.03
CA SER A 139 16.22 40.26 13.40
C SER A 139 16.89 40.15 14.77
N GLY A 140 16.35 39.29 15.63
CA GLY A 140 16.75 39.13 17.02
C GLY A 140 16.19 40.21 17.95
N ASP A 141 15.42 41.18 17.44
CA ASP A 141 14.98 42.38 18.18
C ASP A 141 13.52 42.32 18.68
N GLU A 142 12.81 41.23 18.41
CA GLU A 142 11.40 41.03 18.73
C GLU A 142 11.16 39.64 19.31
N ILE A 143 9.89 39.26 19.48
CA ILE A 143 9.54 37.87 19.78
C ILE A 143 9.62 37.03 18.53
N GLU A 144 10.45 36.01 18.63
CA GLU A 144 10.70 35.05 17.58
C GLU A 144 10.42 33.66 18.12
N ILE A 145 9.48 32.97 17.49
CA ILE A 145 9.11 31.60 17.83
C ILE A 145 9.64 30.70 16.73
N TYR A 146 10.36 29.66 17.10
CA TYR A 146 10.89 28.67 16.17
C TYR A 146 10.26 27.32 16.47
N THR A 147 9.91 26.57 15.42
CA THR A 147 9.29 25.24 15.54
C THR A 147 10.05 24.22 14.73
N ASP A 148 10.14 22.98 15.22
CA ASP A 148 10.72 21.86 14.47
C ASP A 148 10.05 20.52 14.82
N GLY A 149 10.08 19.58 13.86
CA GLY A 149 9.60 18.22 14.00
C GLY A 149 10.66 17.19 13.63
N SER A 150 11.00 16.29 14.57
CA SER A 150 12.02 15.28 14.35
C SER A 150 11.48 13.85 14.38
N LYS A 151 12.07 12.97 13.57
CA LYS A 151 11.85 11.52 13.63
C LYS A 151 13.18 10.76 13.63
N ILE A 152 13.46 10.03 14.72
CA ILE A 152 14.68 9.23 14.91
C ILE A 152 14.27 7.84 15.38
N ASN A 153 14.76 6.77 14.75
CA ASN A 153 14.49 5.37 15.16
C ASN A 153 13.00 5.06 15.36
N ASP A 154 12.14 5.54 14.44
CA ASP A 154 10.67 5.50 14.52
C ASP A 154 10.01 6.27 15.66
N GLN A 155 10.80 6.96 16.49
CA GLN A 155 10.35 7.86 17.52
C GLN A 155 10.20 9.27 16.97
N VAL A 156 9.13 9.96 17.32
CA VAL A 156 8.71 11.25 16.73
C VAL A 156 8.52 12.28 17.83
N GLY A 157 9.16 13.44 17.68
CA GLY A 157 9.11 14.55 18.63
C GLY A 157 8.86 15.86 17.91
N ALA A 158 8.24 16.82 18.59
CA ALA A 158 8.07 18.19 18.12
C ALA A 158 8.49 19.16 19.21
N ALA A 159 8.96 20.33 18.81
CA ALA A 159 9.40 21.36 19.74
C ALA A 159 9.04 22.76 19.26
N ILE A 160 8.92 23.65 20.24
CA ILE A 160 8.95 25.09 20.04
C ILE A 160 9.99 25.70 20.98
N VAL A 161 10.62 26.77 20.53
CA VAL A 161 11.46 27.66 21.33
C VAL A 161 11.11 29.10 21.02
N VAL A 162 11.21 29.95 22.04
CA VAL A 162 10.84 31.36 21.95
C VAL A 162 12.01 32.18 22.41
N PHE A 163 12.40 33.13 21.56
CA PHE A 163 13.46 34.07 21.80
C PHE A 163 12.90 35.49 21.93
N TYR A 164 13.51 36.27 22.83
CA TYR A 164 13.30 37.70 22.94
C TYR A 164 14.65 38.38 23.16
N TYR A 165 15.02 39.31 22.29
CA TYR A 165 16.36 39.91 22.27
C TYR A 165 17.50 38.87 22.24
N ASN A 166 17.39 37.87 21.35
CA ASN A 166 18.32 36.73 21.22
C ASN A 166 18.52 35.87 22.49
N ALA A 167 17.71 36.07 23.53
CA ALA A 167 17.68 35.21 24.71
C ALA A 167 16.51 34.21 24.62
N GLU A 168 16.77 32.92 24.84
CA GLU A 168 15.72 31.92 24.98
C GLU A 168 14.91 32.22 26.26
N ILE A 169 13.62 32.49 26.11
CA ILE A 169 12.71 32.81 27.22
C ILE A 169 11.72 31.68 27.52
N PHE A 170 11.48 30.81 26.55
CA PHE A 170 10.55 29.69 26.70
C PHE A 170 10.89 28.57 25.72
N ASN A 171 10.65 27.34 26.15
CA ASN A 171 10.64 26.19 25.27
C ASN A 171 9.56 25.19 25.70
N ARG A 172 9.09 24.42 24.74
CA ARG A 172 8.20 23.29 25.00
C ARG A 172 8.47 22.19 23.99
N THR A 173 8.47 20.97 24.46
CA THR A 173 8.67 19.77 23.64
C THR A 173 7.54 18.80 23.88
N ILE A 174 7.16 18.04 22.86
CA ILE A 174 6.21 16.94 23.04
C ILE A 174 6.65 15.69 22.30
N ARG A 175 6.31 14.53 22.88
CA ARG A 175 6.42 13.23 22.21
C ARG A 175 5.15 12.89 21.46
N LEU A 176 5.25 12.63 20.16
CA LEU A 176 4.15 12.09 19.35
C LEU A 176 4.20 10.55 19.35
N SER A 177 3.14 9.89 18.89
CA SER A 177 3.16 8.44 18.67
C SER A 177 4.19 8.01 17.62
N ASP A 178 4.73 6.79 17.73
CA ASP A 178 5.80 6.28 16.84
C ASP A 178 5.37 6.13 15.37
N PHE A 179 4.05 5.95 15.17
CA PHE A 179 3.50 5.90 13.83
C PHE A 179 3.38 7.29 13.18
N ALA A 180 3.57 8.38 13.93
CA ALA A 180 3.48 9.72 13.38
C ALA A 180 4.53 9.94 12.26
N THR A 181 4.20 10.85 11.36
CA THR A 181 5.11 11.29 10.30
C THR A 181 5.86 12.55 10.73
N VAL A 182 7.03 12.82 10.14
CA VAL A 182 7.75 14.09 10.33
C VAL A 182 6.82 15.27 10.04
N TYR A 183 6.07 15.23 8.94
CA TYR A 183 5.06 16.25 8.62
C TYR A 183 4.05 16.52 9.75
N GLN A 184 3.59 15.47 10.47
CA GLN A 184 2.68 15.65 11.60
C GLN A 184 3.36 16.25 12.83
N ALA A 185 4.66 16.00 13.00
CA ALA A 185 5.47 16.67 14.01
C ALA A 185 5.61 18.17 13.69
N GLU A 186 5.88 18.51 12.43
CA GLU A 186 5.96 19.92 11.97
C GLU A 186 4.65 20.67 12.17
N VAL A 187 3.54 20.09 11.72
CA VAL A 187 2.18 20.64 11.96
C VAL A 187 1.93 20.83 13.45
N THR A 188 2.39 19.90 14.27
CA THR A 188 2.26 19.97 15.72
C THR A 188 3.12 21.06 16.33
N GLY A 189 4.32 21.31 15.80
CA GLY A 189 5.17 22.44 16.20
C GLY A 189 4.44 23.77 16.02
N ILE A 190 3.79 23.99 14.88
CA ILE A 190 2.97 25.19 14.64
C ILE A 190 1.77 25.26 15.61
N GLN A 191 1.07 24.15 15.86
CA GLN A 191 -0.03 24.13 16.84
C GLN A 191 0.44 24.51 18.24
N MET A 192 1.60 23.99 18.67
CA MET A 192 2.21 24.36 19.95
C MET A 192 2.59 25.83 20.00
N ALA A 193 3.10 26.40 18.90
CA ALA A 193 3.41 27.82 18.81
C ALA A 193 2.14 28.66 18.95
N LEU A 194 1.05 28.29 18.29
CA LEU A 194 -0.24 28.97 18.43
C LEU A 194 -0.81 28.85 19.84
N GLU A 195 -0.71 27.68 20.48
CA GLU A 195 -1.09 27.50 21.89
C GLU A 195 -0.30 28.48 22.80
N PHE A 196 1.00 28.64 22.58
CA PHE A 196 1.81 29.62 23.30
C PHE A 196 1.34 31.05 23.00
N ILE A 197 1.16 31.40 21.72
CA ILE A 197 0.69 32.73 21.28
C ILE A 197 -0.67 33.07 21.91
N TYR A 198 -1.55 32.10 22.11
CA TYR A 198 -2.83 32.34 22.79
C TYR A 198 -2.63 32.82 24.23
N THR A 199 -1.65 32.26 24.94
CA THR A 199 -1.42 32.53 26.38
C THR A 199 -0.62 33.80 26.66
N ILE A 200 0.08 34.35 25.68
CA ILE A 200 0.91 35.54 25.90
C ILE A 200 0.11 36.84 25.79
N GLY A 201 0.34 37.75 26.74
CA GLY A 201 -0.41 39.00 26.90
C GLY A 201 0.16 40.19 26.10
N PRO A 202 1.26 40.83 26.55
CA PRO A 202 1.65 42.16 26.09
C PRO A 202 2.27 42.21 24.68
N TRP A 203 2.47 41.05 24.03
CA TRP A 203 3.21 40.96 22.79
C TRP A 203 2.29 40.91 21.59
N ASN A 204 2.26 42.02 20.87
CA ASN A 204 1.38 42.21 19.72
C ASN A 204 2.07 41.92 18.39
N LYS A 205 3.40 41.79 18.33
CA LYS A 205 4.13 41.47 17.10
C LYS A 205 4.94 40.19 17.32
N ILE A 206 4.66 39.19 16.49
CA ILE A 206 5.12 37.81 16.69
C ILE A 206 5.60 37.28 15.33
N ASN A 207 6.85 36.84 15.30
CA ASN A 207 7.46 36.23 14.12
C ASN A 207 7.58 34.71 14.37
N LEU A 208 6.91 33.90 13.55
CA LEU A 208 6.90 32.44 13.63
C LEU A 208 7.75 31.86 12.51
N TYR A 209 8.86 31.23 12.87
CA TYR A 209 9.83 30.63 11.97
C TYR A 209 9.71 29.10 11.94
N THR A 210 9.74 28.53 10.74
CA THR A 210 9.82 27.08 10.52
C THR A 210 10.61 26.80 9.25
N ASP A 211 11.34 25.70 9.22
CA ASP A 211 12.00 25.21 8.00
C ASP A 211 11.10 24.27 7.16
N SER A 212 9.91 23.94 7.67
CA SER A 212 8.94 23.09 7.00
C SER A 212 8.17 23.82 5.91
N LEU A 213 8.80 23.96 4.74
CA LEU A 213 8.17 24.52 3.54
C LEU A 213 6.84 23.81 3.22
N SER A 214 6.77 22.50 3.45
CA SER A 214 5.58 21.69 3.18
C SER A 214 4.35 22.10 4.01
N VAL A 215 4.55 22.57 5.25
CA VAL A 215 3.46 23.05 6.10
C VAL A 215 3.06 24.46 5.70
N LEU A 216 4.04 25.33 5.41
CA LEU A 216 3.81 26.68 4.92
C LEU A 216 3.07 26.71 3.57
N GLU A 217 3.44 25.83 2.62
CA GLU A 217 2.71 25.66 1.36
C GLU A 217 1.27 25.20 1.58
N ALA A 218 1.05 24.29 2.54
CA ALA A 218 -0.31 23.85 2.90
C ALA A 218 -1.14 24.99 3.49
N LEU A 219 -0.53 25.87 4.29
CA LEU A 219 -1.17 27.06 4.86
C LEU A 219 -1.45 28.14 3.80
N ASN A 220 -0.57 28.30 2.82
CA ASN A 220 -0.75 29.21 1.70
C ASN A 220 -1.69 28.68 0.60
N THR A 221 -2.13 27.42 0.68
CA THR A 221 -3.05 26.85 -0.31
C THR A 221 -4.47 27.33 -0.06
N PHE A 222 -5.09 28.02 -1.02
CA PHE A 222 -6.45 28.57 -0.88
C PHE A 222 -7.51 27.52 -0.48
N LYS A 223 -7.49 26.32 -1.10
CA LYS A 223 -8.39 25.22 -0.77
C LYS A 223 -7.66 24.07 -0.08
N THR A 224 -8.00 23.78 1.17
CA THR A 224 -7.45 22.64 1.90
C THR A 224 -8.49 21.54 2.10
N SER A 225 -8.05 20.29 2.00
CA SER A 225 -8.84 19.10 2.37
C SER A 225 -8.42 18.51 3.72
N LYS A 226 -7.38 19.09 4.35
CA LYS A 226 -6.81 18.62 5.62
C LYS A 226 -7.40 19.41 6.78
N GLN A 227 -8.07 18.72 7.69
CA GLN A 227 -8.73 19.31 8.86
C GLN A 227 -7.77 20.06 9.78
N GLU A 228 -6.58 19.50 10.05
CA GLU A 228 -5.57 20.12 10.93
C GLU A 228 -5.05 21.45 10.37
N ILE A 229 -4.85 21.52 9.05
CA ILE A 229 -4.40 22.76 8.39
C ILE A 229 -5.51 23.81 8.42
N LEU A 230 -6.77 23.42 8.22
CA LEU A 230 -7.89 24.35 8.32
C LEU A 230 -8.03 24.92 9.74
N ALA A 231 -7.85 24.08 10.77
CA ALA A 231 -7.85 24.53 12.16
C ALA A 231 -6.76 25.57 12.41
N ILE A 232 -5.52 25.30 11.98
CA ILE A 232 -4.40 26.25 12.11
C ILE A 232 -4.70 27.58 11.40
N LYS A 233 -5.28 27.56 10.20
CA LYS A 233 -5.67 28.80 9.51
C LYS A 233 -6.67 29.63 10.30
N ASN A 234 -7.69 28.97 10.84
CA ASN A 234 -8.73 29.63 11.64
C ASN A 234 -8.14 30.19 12.94
N ASP A 235 -7.27 29.45 13.61
CA ASP A 235 -6.59 29.89 14.83
C ASP A 235 -5.72 31.12 14.56
N ILE A 236 -4.94 31.12 13.47
CA ILE A 236 -4.13 32.28 13.06
C ILE A 236 -5.01 33.49 12.80
N LEU A 237 -6.11 33.36 12.04
CA LEU A 237 -7.01 34.48 11.77
C LEU A 237 -7.67 35.05 13.01
N GLU A 238 -8.13 34.19 13.91
CA GLU A 238 -8.76 34.63 15.15
C GLU A 238 -7.78 35.43 16.00
N MET A 239 -6.55 34.93 16.15
CA MET A 239 -5.47 35.63 16.85
C MET A 239 -5.04 36.90 16.12
N SER A 240 -5.16 36.94 14.79
CA SER A 240 -4.75 38.09 13.97
C SER A 240 -5.64 39.33 14.18
N LYS A 241 -6.77 39.20 14.89
CA LYS A 241 -7.61 40.33 15.31
C LYS A 241 -6.94 41.20 16.36
N GLU A 242 -6.07 40.63 17.18
CA GLU A 242 -5.39 41.31 18.30
C GLU A 242 -3.88 41.37 18.13
N LYS A 243 -3.29 40.40 17.41
CA LYS A 243 -1.84 40.21 17.28
C LYS A 243 -1.42 40.21 15.80
N SER A 244 -0.28 40.81 15.50
CA SER A 244 0.40 40.68 14.22
C SER A 244 1.27 39.42 14.24
N ILE A 245 0.78 38.36 13.59
CA ILE A 245 1.48 37.07 13.45
C ILE A 245 2.02 36.97 12.02
N THR A 246 3.33 36.88 11.88
CA THR A 246 3.98 36.70 10.56
C THR A 246 4.69 35.35 10.51
N LEU A 247 4.46 34.59 9.44
CA LEU A 247 5.11 33.30 9.21
C LEU A 247 6.31 33.48 8.29
N HIS A 248 7.41 32.83 8.64
CA HIS A 248 8.67 32.93 7.92
C HIS A 248 9.22 31.53 7.65
N TRP A 249 9.58 31.29 6.39
CA TRP A 249 10.37 30.13 6.02
C TRP A 249 11.85 30.42 6.18
N ILE A 250 12.56 29.54 6.87
CA ILE A 250 14.01 29.58 7.00
C ILE A 250 14.66 28.27 6.54
N PRO A 251 15.88 28.31 6.00
CA PRO A 251 16.57 27.08 5.60
C PRO A 251 17.10 26.31 6.81
N ALA A 252 16.83 25.00 6.84
CA ALA A 252 17.36 24.08 7.83
C ALA A 252 18.90 24.06 7.86
N HIS A 253 19.48 23.88 9.05
CA HIS A 253 20.93 23.67 9.26
C HIS A 253 21.84 24.79 8.72
N THR A 254 21.46 26.06 8.91
CA THR A 254 22.20 27.22 8.43
C THR A 254 22.83 28.10 9.52
N GLY A 255 22.91 27.63 10.78
CA GLY A 255 23.47 28.43 11.87
C GLY A 255 22.48 29.37 12.56
N ILE A 256 21.18 29.30 12.22
CA ILE A 256 20.15 30.11 12.90
C ILE A 256 19.89 29.50 14.28
N GLN A 257 20.38 30.18 15.33
CA GLN A 257 20.34 29.70 16.71
C GLN A 257 18.96 29.17 17.14
N GLY A 258 17.88 29.93 16.87
CA GLY A 258 16.53 29.50 17.22
C GLY A 258 16.09 28.21 16.54
N ASN A 259 16.39 28.05 15.24
CA ASN A 259 16.06 26.84 14.49
C ASN A 259 16.87 25.62 14.95
N GLU A 260 18.18 25.81 15.18
CA GLU A 260 19.05 24.72 15.66
C GLU A 260 18.66 24.28 17.08
N THR A 261 18.21 25.21 17.90
CA THR A 261 17.70 24.91 19.24
C THR A 261 16.38 24.15 19.16
N ALA A 262 15.45 24.58 18.29
CA ALA A 262 14.21 23.85 18.02
C ALA A 262 14.48 22.41 17.56
N ASP A 263 15.39 22.22 16.58
CA ASP A 263 15.79 20.90 16.08
C ASP A 263 16.41 20.02 17.16
N SER A 264 17.33 20.57 17.96
CA SER A 264 17.91 19.88 19.11
C SER A 264 16.84 19.43 20.12
N TYR A 265 15.87 20.29 20.41
CA TYR A 265 14.78 19.98 21.33
C TYR A 265 13.77 18.97 20.74
N ALA A 266 13.44 19.05 19.46
CA ALA A 266 12.58 18.08 18.79
C ALA A 266 13.24 16.69 18.78
N LYS A 267 14.56 16.63 18.55
CA LYS A 267 15.35 15.40 18.67
C LYS A 267 15.33 14.84 20.09
N LYS A 268 15.56 15.66 21.11
CA LYS A 268 15.46 15.25 22.53
C LYS A 268 14.04 14.78 22.89
N ALA A 269 13.02 15.39 22.29
CA ALA A 269 11.64 15.00 22.52
C ALA A 269 11.35 13.57 22.07
N THR A 270 12.04 13.05 21.04
CA THR A 270 11.87 11.66 20.56
C THR A 270 12.15 10.61 21.63
N THR A 271 13.05 10.88 22.59
CA THR A 271 13.45 9.91 23.62
C THR A 271 12.63 10.00 24.90
N LYS A 272 11.60 10.86 24.96
CA LYS A 272 10.70 10.92 26.12
C LYS A 272 10.00 9.57 26.33
N PRO A 273 9.81 9.13 27.59
CA PRO A 273 9.29 7.79 27.89
C PRO A 273 7.79 7.62 27.64
N TYR A 274 7.02 8.72 27.63
CA TYR A 274 5.56 8.69 27.41
C TYR A 274 5.17 9.48 26.16
N ILE A 275 4.15 8.99 25.46
CA ILE A 275 3.54 9.67 24.32
C ILE A 275 2.57 10.73 24.85
N GLU A 276 2.77 11.98 24.44
CA GLU A 276 1.94 13.13 24.83
C GLU A 276 0.83 13.41 23.82
N LYS A 277 1.08 13.11 22.53
CA LYS A 277 0.13 13.35 21.45
C LYS A 277 0.01 12.16 20.50
N ILE A 278 -1.22 11.76 20.21
CA ILE A 278 -1.53 10.71 19.24
C ILE A 278 -2.21 11.37 18.04
N PRO A 279 -1.48 11.72 16.96
CA PRO A 279 -2.10 12.25 15.75
C PRO A 279 -2.93 11.16 15.05
N LYS A 280 -3.82 11.59 14.15
CA LYS A 280 -4.57 10.65 13.29
C LYS A 280 -3.62 9.93 12.35
N LYS A 281 -3.88 8.66 12.04
CA LYS A 281 -3.12 7.88 11.06
C LYS A 281 -3.44 8.36 9.65
N SER A 282 -2.40 8.52 8.83
CA SER A 282 -2.53 8.94 7.44
C SER A 282 -3.31 7.94 6.57
N PHE A 283 -3.86 8.43 5.45
CA PHE A 283 -4.48 7.56 4.44
C PHE A 283 -3.55 6.45 3.92
N LYS A 284 -2.25 6.71 3.86
CA LYS A 284 -1.24 5.71 3.47
C LYS A 284 -1.16 4.59 4.49
N GLN A 285 -1.16 4.92 5.79
CA GLN A 285 -1.18 3.94 6.87
C GLN A 285 -2.47 3.12 6.86
N LEU A 286 -3.62 3.77 6.66
CA LEU A 286 -4.90 3.07 6.50
C LEU A 286 -4.86 2.09 5.33
N LYS A 287 -4.40 2.53 4.16
CA LYS A 287 -4.29 1.69 2.96
C LYS A 287 -3.41 0.47 3.20
N ASN A 288 -2.27 0.66 3.87
CA ASN A 288 -1.36 -0.43 4.23
C ASN A 288 -2.00 -1.40 5.23
N ALA A 289 -2.64 -0.89 6.28
CA ALA A 289 -3.31 -1.69 7.28
C ALA A 289 -4.43 -2.55 6.67
N ILE A 290 -5.27 -1.97 5.82
CA ILE A 290 -6.31 -2.69 5.07
C ILE A 290 -5.67 -3.73 4.13
N SER A 291 -4.62 -3.36 3.40
CA SER A 291 -3.92 -4.29 2.49
C SER A 291 -3.35 -5.50 3.24
N ASN A 292 -2.79 -5.30 4.43
CA ASN A 292 -2.26 -6.38 5.26
C ASN A 292 -3.38 -7.36 5.66
N VAL A 293 -4.54 -6.83 6.07
CA VAL A 293 -5.72 -7.67 6.37
C VAL A 293 -6.22 -8.40 5.12
N GLN A 294 -6.21 -7.76 3.95
CA GLN A 294 -6.59 -8.42 2.69
C GLN A 294 -5.69 -9.63 2.39
N ILE A 295 -4.38 -9.49 2.59
CA ILE A 295 -3.42 -10.57 2.41
C ILE A 295 -3.65 -11.70 3.43
N GLN A 296 -3.94 -11.37 4.69
CA GLN A 296 -4.28 -12.36 5.72
C GLN A 296 -5.53 -13.17 5.35
N ILE A 297 -6.64 -12.50 5.00
CA ILE A 297 -7.88 -13.17 4.57
C ILE A 297 -7.63 -14.03 3.32
N TRP A 298 -6.79 -13.55 2.40
CA TRP A 298 -6.43 -14.30 1.20
C TRP A 298 -5.63 -15.56 1.53
N GLN A 299 -4.64 -15.46 2.43
CA GLN A 299 -3.85 -16.58 2.90
C GLN A 299 -4.72 -17.63 3.60
N GLU A 300 -5.60 -17.22 4.51
CA GLU A 300 -6.55 -18.11 5.18
C GLU A 300 -7.44 -18.86 4.17
N ARG A 301 -7.96 -18.15 3.16
CA ARG A 301 -8.76 -18.76 2.09
C ARG A 301 -7.97 -19.78 1.26
N TRP A 302 -6.69 -19.48 1.00
CA TRP A 302 -5.81 -20.31 0.19
C TRP A 302 -5.40 -21.60 0.92
N ALA A 303 -5.00 -21.47 2.18
CA ALA A 303 -4.64 -22.58 3.05
C ALA A 303 -5.85 -23.42 3.51
N SER A 304 -7.07 -22.89 3.41
CA SER A 304 -8.28 -23.59 3.88
C SER A 304 -8.47 -24.95 3.20
N PRO A 305 -8.57 -26.07 3.95
CA PRO A 305 -8.83 -27.41 3.38
C PRO A 305 -10.14 -27.51 2.59
N THR A 306 -11.10 -26.62 2.84
CA THR A 306 -12.40 -26.60 2.15
C THR A 306 -12.32 -26.03 0.73
N THR A 307 -11.25 -25.30 0.40
CA THR A 307 -11.02 -24.80 -0.96
C THR A 307 -10.57 -25.97 -1.84
N LYS A 308 -11.47 -26.53 -2.66
CA LYS A 308 -11.15 -27.74 -3.47
C LYS A 308 -10.22 -27.47 -4.66
N ASN A 309 -10.21 -26.23 -5.15
CA ASN A 309 -9.54 -25.85 -6.39
C ASN A 309 -8.12 -25.32 -6.12
N GLY A 310 -7.19 -25.55 -7.05
CA GLY A 310 -5.83 -24.99 -6.97
C GLY A 310 -4.86 -25.73 -6.04
N ARG A 311 -5.23 -26.90 -5.50
CA ARG A 311 -4.40 -27.69 -4.55
C ARG A 311 -3.01 -28.03 -5.07
N HIS A 312 -2.89 -28.33 -6.36
CA HIS A 312 -1.57 -28.54 -6.98
C HIS A 312 -0.69 -27.29 -6.89
N THR A 313 -1.27 -26.12 -7.19
CA THR A 313 -0.56 -24.83 -7.07
C THR A 313 -0.20 -24.50 -5.64
N GLU A 314 -1.07 -24.83 -4.68
CA GLU A 314 -0.81 -24.57 -3.26
C GLU A 314 0.41 -25.34 -2.73
N LYS A 315 0.63 -26.59 -3.17
CA LYS A 315 1.87 -27.33 -2.84
C LYS A 315 3.15 -26.62 -3.29
N LEU A 316 3.08 -25.87 -4.39
CA LEU A 316 4.22 -25.16 -4.99
C LEU A 316 4.31 -23.69 -4.55
N ILE A 317 3.18 -23.08 -4.22
CA ILE A 317 3.05 -21.70 -3.76
C ILE A 317 2.10 -21.68 -2.55
N PRO A 318 2.57 -22.11 -1.36
CA PRO A 318 1.72 -22.20 -0.17
C PRO A 318 1.41 -20.82 0.43
N ALA A 319 2.30 -19.85 0.23
CA ALA A 319 2.14 -18.47 0.69
C ALA A 319 1.70 -17.54 -0.45
N VAL A 320 0.58 -16.85 -0.26
CA VAL A 320 0.10 -15.81 -1.18
C VAL A 320 1.00 -14.58 -1.11
N SER A 321 1.12 -13.86 -2.22
CA SER A 321 1.94 -12.65 -2.28
C SER A 321 1.38 -11.67 -3.29
N ILE A 322 1.55 -10.37 -3.03
CA ILE A 322 1.29 -9.31 -4.03
C ILE A 322 2.53 -9.03 -4.90
N HIS A 323 3.68 -9.61 -4.55
CA HIS A 323 4.90 -9.50 -5.34
C HIS A 323 4.72 -10.24 -6.66
N THR A 324 5.00 -9.54 -7.76
CA THR A 324 4.77 -10.08 -9.09
C THR A 324 5.94 -10.97 -9.49
N LYS A 325 5.74 -12.29 -9.50
CA LYS A 325 6.68 -13.22 -10.14
C LYS A 325 6.30 -13.36 -11.61
N LYS A 326 7.20 -12.99 -12.52
CA LYS A 326 6.99 -13.13 -13.97
C LYS A 326 7.31 -14.55 -14.39
N PHE A 327 6.31 -15.43 -14.32
CA PHE A 327 6.46 -16.79 -14.80
C PHE A 327 6.30 -16.87 -16.32
N SER A 328 7.13 -17.70 -16.95
CA SER A 328 6.92 -18.07 -18.36
C SER A 328 5.64 -18.91 -18.49
N HIS A 329 5.09 -18.98 -19.71
CA HIS A 329 3.90 -19.79 -19.99
C HIS A 329 4.05 -21.24 -19.50
N PHE A 330 5.23 -21.82 -19.69
CA PHE A 330 5.51 -23.18 -19.22
C PHE A 330 5.51 -23.26 -17.69
N ILE A 331 6.20 -22.35 -17.00
CA ILE A 331 6.23 -22.40 -15.53
C ILE A 331 4.81 -22.32 -14.96
N VAL A 332 3.93 -21.52 -15.58
CA VAL A 332 2.51 -21.49 -15.20
C VAL A 332 1.80 -22.83 -15.43
N GLN A 333 2.12 -23.59 -16.49
CA GLN A 333 1.59 -24.94 -16.68
C GLN A 333 2.07 -25.90 -15.58
N PHE A 334 3.36 -25.84 -15.24
CA PHE A 334 3.95 -26.62 -14.16
C PHE A 334 3.29 -26.30 -12.80
N LEU A 335 3.18 -25.02 -12.47
CA LEU A 335 2.59 -24.51 -11.23
C LEU A 335 1.11 -24.86 -11.09
N SER A 336 0.39 -24.97 -12.20
CA SER A 336 -1.04 -25.29 -12.17
C SER A 336 -1.32 -26.78 -12.29
N GLY A 337 -0.43 -27.57 -12.91
CA GLY A 337 -0.77 -28.92 -13.35
C GLY A 337 -1.71 -28.92 -14.55
N HIS A 338 -1.77 -27.82 -15.30
CA HIS A 338 -2.56 -27.67 -16.51
C HIS A 338 -1.63 -27.38 -17.68
N GLY A 339 -1.36 -28.38 -18.49
CA GLY A 339 -0.39 -28.28 -19.58
C GLY A 339 -0.38 -29.55 -20.40
N ARG A 340 0.66 -29.70 -21.23
CA ARG A 340 0.85 -30.89 -22.06
C ARG A 340 1.38 -32.06 -21.25
N PHE A 341 0.53 -32.59 -20.37
CA PHE A 341 0.82 -33.73 -19.50
C PHE A 341 -0.25 -34.81 -19.71
N PRO A 342 0.11 -36.11 -19.81
CA PRO A 342 -0.85 -37.20 -19.92
C PRO A 342 -1.96 -37.16 -18.86
N ALA A 343 -1.61 -36.90 -17.60
CA ALA A 343 -2.57 -36.76 -16.51
C ALA A 343 -3.59 -35.63 -16.74
N TYR A 344 -3.16 -34.51 -17.34
CA TYR A 344 -4.05 -33.43 -17.72
C TYR A 344 -4.96 -33.82 -18.89
N PHE A 345 -4.44 -34.48 -19.93
CA PHE A 345 -5.25 -34.89 -21.08
C PHE A 345 -6.37 -35.84 -20.72
N VAL A 346 -6.09 -36.84 -19.88
CA VAL A 346 -7.12 -37.77 -19.38
C VAL A 346 -8.17 -37.03 -18.56
N ARG A 347 -7.76 -36.15 -17.64
CA ARG A 347 -8.69 -35.36 -16.81
C ARG A 347 -9.66 -34.50 -17.63
N PHE A 348 -9.27 -34.09 -18.84
CA PHE A 348 -10.09 -33.26 -19.73
C PHE A 348 -10.62 -34.02 -20.96
N GLY A 349 -10.59 -35.36 -20.96
CA GLY A 349 -11.18 -36.19 -22.01
C GLY A 349 -10.50 -36.04 -23.38
N ARG A 350 -9.21 -35.71 -23.40
CA ARG A 350 -8.41 -35.54 -24.63
C ARG A 350 -7.64 -36.81 -25.00
N SER A 351 -7.35 -37.66 -24.03
CA SER A 351 -6.68 -38.94 -24.22
C SER A 351 -7.22 -39.96 -23.22
N LEU A 352 -7.05 -41.24 -23.52
CA LEU A 352 -7.32 -42.34 -22.57
C LEU A 352 -6.04 -42.77 -21.83
N ASN A 353 -4.86 -42.33 -22.28
CA ASN A 353 -3.59 -42.74 -21.71
C ASN A 353 -3.08 -41.72 -20.69
N ILE A 354 -3.06 -42.11 -19.41
CA ILE A 354 -2.56 -41.28 -18.30
C ILE A 354 -1.04 -41.42 -18.10
N LYS A 355 -0.40 -42.37 -18.77
CA LYS A 355 0.98 -42.76 -18.49
C LYS A 355 1.98 -41.94 -19.29
N CYS A 356 3.12 -41.70 -18.66
CA CYS A 356 4.37 -41.32 -19.31
C CYS A 356 4.93 -42.53 -20.09
N PRO A 357 5.75 -42.34 -21.16
CA PRO A 357 6.44 -43.44 -21.81
C PRO A 357 7.27 -44.35 -20.88
N CYS A 358 7.67 -43.87 -19.69
CA CYS A 358 8.37 -44.69 -18.69
C CYS A 358 7.44 -45.63 -17.88
N GLY A 359 6.13 -45.57 -18.11
CA GLY A 359 5.12 -46.43 -17.45
C GLY A 359 4.44 -45.81 -16.22
N ALA A 360 5.02 -44.78 -15.60
CA ALA A 360 4.42 -44.07 -14.47
C ALA A 360 3.32 -43.07 -14.90
N VAL A 361 2.57 -42.51 -13.94
CA VAL A 361 1.58 -41.44 -14.21
C VAL A 361 2.29 -40.20 -14.72
N GLY A 362 1.91 -39.71 -15.90
CA GLY A 362 2.51 -38.53 -16.54
C GLY A 362 1.94 -37.22 -16.01
N ASP A 363 2.16 -36.92 -14.73
CA ASP A 363 1.82 -35.63 -14.11
C ASP A 363 3.04 -34.69 -13.99
N THR A 364 2.80 -33.46 -13.56
CA THR A 364 3.86 -32.43 -13.44
C THR A 364 4.98 -32.80 -12.48
N LEU A 365 4.66 -33.43 -11.35
CA LEU A 365 5.64 -33.74 -10.32
C LEU A 365 6.49 -34.95 -10.73
N HIS A 366 5.90 -35.93 -11.42
CA HIS A 366 6.63 -37.06 -11.98
C HIS A 366 7.83 -36.59 -12.83
N TYR A 367 7.63 -35.63 -13.73
CA TYR A 367 8.69 -35.10 -14.60
C TYR A 367 9.78 -34.31 -13.87
N VAL A 368 9.54 -33.92 -12.62
CA VAL A 368 10.53 -33.20 -11.80
C VAL A 368 11.22 -34.12 -10.80
N VAL A 369 10.54 -35.16 -10.31
CA VAL A 369 11.03 -35.97 -9.19
C VAL A 369 11.51 -37.35 -9.63
N ASN A 370 10.82 -38.00 -10.57
CA ASN A 370 10.90 -39.45 -10.76
C ASN A 370 11.10 -39.91 -12.22
N CYS A 371 11.02 -39.02 -13.22
CA CYS A 371 11.01 -39.44 -14.62
C CYS A 371 12.44 -39.65 -15.16
N PRO A 372 12.77 -40.85 -15.69
CA PRO A 372 14.11 -41.11 -16.24
C PRO A 372 14.44 -40.25 -17.47
N PHE A 373 13.42 -39.86 -18.27
CA PHE A 373 13.65 -39.03 -19.46
C PHE A 373 14.06 -37.58 -19.14
N THR A 374 13.66 -37.05 -17.98
CA THR A 374 13.97 -35.68 -17.56
C THR A 374 15.07 -35.63 -16.49
N GLU A 375 15.59 -36.78 -16.07
CA GLU A 375 16.52 -36.96 -14.95
C GLU A 375 17.78 -36.09 -15.09
N LYS A 376 18.30 -35.95 -16.32
CA LYS A 376 19.50 -35.14 -16.64
C LYS A 376 19.37 -33.66 -16.22
N TYR A 377 18.15 -33.13 -16.17
CA TYR A 377 17.85 -31.78 -15.70
C TYR A 377 17.34 -31.79 -14.26
N ALA A 378 16.49 -32.76 -13.92
CA ALA A 378 15.88 -32.87 -12.59
C ALA A 378 16.92 -32.99 -11.46
N LYS A 379 17.99 -33.78 -11.66
CA LYS A 379 19.09 -33.93 -10.69
C LYS A 379 19.84 -32.63 -10.37
N LYS A 380 19.74 -31.62 -11.25
CA LYS A 380 20.38 -30.31 -11.07
C LYS A 380 19.50 -29.31 -10.32
N LEU A 381 18.22 -29.63 -10.09
CA LEU A 381 17.32 -28.76 -9.34
C LEU A 381 17.72 -28.74 -7.87
N ILE A 382 17.81 -27.55 -7.29
CA ILE A 382 18.15 -27.37 -5.89
C ILE A 382 16.88 -26.97 -5.13
N TYR A 383 16.35 -27.90 -4.35
CA TYR A 383 15.13 -27.73 -3.56
C TYR A 383 15.07 -28.77 -2.44
N ASP A 384 14.29 -28.48 -1.41
CA ASP A 384 13.94 -29.42 -0.35
C ASP A 384 12.90 -30.43 -0.87
N LYS A 385 13.23 -31.72 -0.88
CA LYS A 385 12.36 -32.78 -1.38
C LYS A 385 11.10 -32.95 -0.55
N ASP A 386 11.17 -32.63 0.74
CA ASP A 386 10.02 -32.66 1.67
C ASP A 386 9.17 -31.39 1.56
N ASN A 387 9.70 -30.33 0.94
CA ASN A 387 9.01 -29.07 0.68
C ASN A 387 9.20 -28.57 -0.76
N LEU A 388 8.36 -29.08 -1.66
CA LEU A 388 8.37 -28.75 -3.09
C LEU A 388 8.24 -27.25 -3.40
N SER A 389 7.70 -26.43 -2.49
CA SER A 389 7.59 -24.98 -2.73
C SER A 389 8.95 -24.29 -2.89
N THR A 390 10.00 -24.87 -2.29
CA THR A 390 11.36 -24.34 -2.34
C THR A 390 11.98 -24.38 -3.74
N ILE A 391 11.39 -25.17 -4.67
CA ILE A 391 11.83 -25.24 -6.06
C ILE A 391 11.80 -23.88 -6.77
N LEU A 392 10.93 -22.97 -6.33
CA LEU A 392 10.76 -21.64 -6.90
C LEU A 392 11.60 -20.55 -6.22
N ASN A 393 12.43 -20.92 -5.23
CA ASN A 393 13.24 -19.97 -4.48
C ASN A 393 14.50 -19.55 -5.23
N ARG A 394 14.97 -20.36 -6.19
CA ARG A 394 16.16 -20.08 -7.00
C ARG A 394 15.78 -19.84 -8.44
N GLU A 395 16.28 -18.75 -9.02
CA GLU A 395 16.02 -18.42 -10.43
C GLU A 395 16.64 -19.46 -11.38
N GLU A 396 17.77 -20.06 -11.01
CA GLU A 396 18.45 -21.14 -11.74
C GLU A 396 17.52 -22.33 -12.02
N ASN A 397 16.65 -22.67 -11.05
CA ASN A 397 15.68 -23.74 -11.21
C ASN A 397 14.66 -23.43 -12.31
N LEU A 398 14.34 -22.16 -12.59
CA LEU A 398 13.39 -21.80 -13.64
C LEU A 398 13.92 -22.17 -15.03
N GLY A 399 15.23 -22.04 -15.26
CA GLY A 399 15.88 -22.48 -16.48
C GLY A 399 15.84 -23.99 -16.65
N LEU A 400 16.19 -24.73 -15.59
CA LEU A 400 16.14 -26.20 -15.57
C LEU A 400 14.72 -26.74 -15.77
N LEU A 401 13.74 -26.16 -15.10
CA LEU A 401 12.33 -26.49 -15.30
C LEU A 401 11.94 -26.28 -16.76
N HIS A 402 12.40 -25.20 -17.41
CA HIS A 402 12.15 -24.98 -18.83
C HIS A 402 12.82 -26.04 -19.74
N SER A 403 14.00 -26.56 -19.39
CA SER A 403 14.59 -27.68 -20.12
C SER A 403 13.79 -28.97 -19.93
N ILE A 404 13.30 -29.24 -18.71
CA ILE A 404 12.38 -30.35 -18.42
C ILE A 404 11.14 -30.25 -19.30
N TYR A 405 10.56 -29.06 -19.42
CA TYR A 405 9.41 -28.83 -20.30
C TYR A 405 9.64 -29.24 -21.74
N GLN A 406 10.76 -28.81 -22.32
CA GLN A 406 11.08 -29.08 -23.72
C GLN A 406 11.14 -30.58 -23.97
N GLU A 407 11.76 -31.32 -23.06
CA GLU A 407 11.81 -32.78 -23.09
C GLU A 407 10.41 -33.39 -22.99
N VAL A 408 9.60 -32.98 -22.00
CA VAL A 408 8.21 -33.46 -21.85
C VAL A 408 7.38 -33.17 -23.10
N ASN A 409 7.55 -32.00 -23.71
CA ASN A 409 6.81 -31.62 -24.90
C ASN A 409 7.14 -32.50 -26.12
N ASN A 410 8.35 -33.04 -26.19
CA ASN A 410 8.77 -33.99 -27.23
C ASN A 410 8.25 -35.41 -26.96
N LEU A 411 8.10 -35.79 -25.68
CA LEU A 411 7.60 -37.10 -25.27
C LEU A 411 6.09 -37.25 -25.40
N VAL A 412 5.35 -36.15 -25.23
CA VAL A 412 3.89 -36.16 -25.12
C VAL A 412 3.25 -35.94 -26.50
N PRO A 413 2.31 -36.80 -26.93
CA PRO A 413 1.71 -36.72 -28.26
C PRO A 413 1.05 -35.35 -28.54
N GLN A 414 0.95 -34.99 -29.81
CA GLN A 414 0.15 -33.85 -30.26
C GLN A 414 -1.33 -34.25 -30.18
N VAL A 415 -2.06 -33.73 -29.19
CA VAL A 415 -3.45 -34.08 -28.86
C VAL A 415 -4.31 -32.83 -28.75
#